data_AF-A0A7C9ECL4-F1
#
_entry.id   AF-A0A7C9ECL4-F1
#
_cell.length_a   1.000
_cell.length_b   1.000
_cell.length_c   1.000
_cell.angle_alpha   90.00
_cell.angle_beta   90.00
_cell.angle_gamma   90.00
#
_symmetry.space_group_name_H-M   'P 1'
#
loop_
_entity.id
_entity.type
_entity.pdbx_description
1 polymer ?
#
loop_
_entity_poly.entity_id
_entity_poly.type
_entity_poly.pdbx_seq_one_letter_code
_entity_poly.pdbx_strand_id
1 'polypeptide(L)'
;SIYSPNVVNLTMIDLPGLTKVAVEGQPESIVQDIENLVRSYVEKPNCIILAITPANQDIATSDAIRLAREVDPAGGRTFGVLTKLDLMDKGTNALEARGTFQLRVV
;
A
#
# COMPACT_ATOMS: atom_id res chain seq x y z
N SER A 1 -17.13 -10.72 11.70
CA SER A 1 -17.97 -9.93 10.79
C SER A 1 -18.57 -8.76 11.54
N ILE A 2 -18.49 -7.56 10.97
CA ILE A 2 -19.10 -6.34 11.52
C ILE A 2 -20.48 -6.19 10.87
N TYR A 3 -21.52 -5.87 11.65
CA TYR A 3 -22.90 -5.69 11.17
C TYR A 3 -23.40 -4.28 11.50
N SER A 4 -23.99 -3.60 10.52
CA SER A 4 -24.64 -2.30 10.70
C SER A 4 -25.69 -2.09 9.61
N PRO A 5 -26.85 -1.49 9.92
CA PRO A 5 -27.85 -1.15 8.90
C PRO A 5 -27.40 0.00 7.98
N ASN A 6 -26.34 0.72 8.36
CA ASN A 6 -25.85 1.91 7.65
C ASN A 6 -24.57 1.64 6.83
N VAL A 7 -24.20 0.37 6.61
CA VAL A 7 -23.00 0.01 5.85
C VAL A 7 -23.37 -0.88 4.67
N VAL A 8 -22.59 -0.76 3.60
CA VAL A 8 -22.69 -1.65 2.44
C VAL A 8 -21.92 -2.95 2.69
N ASN A 9 -22.26 -3.99 1.95
CA ASN A 9 -21.49 -5.23 1.96
C ASN A 9 -20.13 -4.99 1.30
N LEU A 10 -19.08 -4.95 2.12
CA LEU A 10 -17.70 -4.72 1.68
C LEU A 10 -16.78 -5.74 2.34
N THR A 11 -15.86 -6.29 1.55
CA THR A 11 -14.74 -7.08 2.06
C THR A 11 -13.50 -6.20 2.09
N MET A 12 -12.97 -5.96 3.30
CA MET A 12 -11.70 -5.29 3.51
C MET A 12 -10.70 -6.31 4.05
N ILE A 13 -9.50 -6.31 3.47
CA ILE A 13 -8.43 -7.22 3.85
C ILE A 13 -7.25 -6.36 4.28
N ASP A 14 -6.81 -6.54 5.52
CA ASP A 14 -5.57 -5.96 6.01
C ASP A 14 -4.44 -6.95 5.78
N LEU A 15 -3.37 -6.51 5.13
CA LEU A 15 -2.25 -7.35 4.72
C LEU A 15 -1.00 -6.95 5.51
N PRO A 16 -0.09 -7.90 5.82
CA PRO A 16 1.14 -7.56 6.50
C PRO A 16 1.96 -6.54 5.72
N GLY A 17 2.63 -5.63 6.43
CA GLY A 17 3.54 -4.68 5.81
C GLY A 17 4.71 -5.39 5.13
N LEU A 18 5.08 -4.95 3.93
CA LEU A 18 6.25 -5.44 3.23
C LEU A 18 7.50 -5.05 4.03
N THR A 19 8.25 -6.03 4.53
CA THR A 19 9.52 -5.83 5.25
C THR A 19 10.66 -6.41 4.42
N LYS A 20 11.86 -5.84 4.54
CA LYS A 20 13.08 -6.34 3.89
C LYS A 20 13.97 -7.16 4.81
N VAL A 21 13.59 -7.26 6.09
CA VAL A 21 14.46 -7.82 7.14
C VAL A 21 13.61 -8.71 8.04
N ALA A 22 14.05 -9.95 8.21
CA ALA A 22 13.51 -10.85 9.22
C ALA A 22 13.98 -10.37 10.60
N VAL A 23 13.05 -10.27 11.56
CA VAL A 23 13.42 -10.00 12.96
C VAL A 23 13.80 -11.30 13.67
N GLU A 24 14.55 -11.17 14.77
CA GLU A 24 15.02 -12.31 15.55
C GLU A 24 13.85 -13.19 15.99
N GLY A 25 13.94 -14.50 15.70
CA GLY A 25 12.87 -15.47 15.96
C GLY A 25 11.90 -15.72 14.80
N GLN A 26 12.05 -15.04 13.66
CA GLN A 26 11.30 -15.36 12.45
C GLN A 26 12.06 -16.31 11.50
N PRO A 27 11.35 -17.11 10.70
CA PRO A 27 11.96 -17.88 9.63
C PRO A 27 12.66 -16.98 8.61
N GLU A 28 13.76 -17.44 8.02
CA GLU A 28 14.43 -16.71 6.93
C GLU A 28 13.50 -16.49 5.71
N SER A 29 12.47 -17.34 5.54
CA SER A 29 11.48 -17.24 4.47
C SER A 29 10.42 -16.15 4.69
N ILE A 30 10.34 -15.53 5.87
CA ILE A 30 9.20 -14.68 6.25
C ILE A 30 8.94 -13.53 5.27
N VAL A 31 10.01 -12.94 4.73
CA VAL A 31 9.92 -11.85 3.74
C VAL A 31 9.22 -12.33 2.48
N GLN A 32 9.64 -13.51 1.96
CA GLN A 32 9.05 -14.11 0.78
C GLN A 32 7.62 -14.58 1.03
N ASP A 33 7.34 -15.13 2.21
CA ASP A 33 6.01 -15.60 2.58
C ASP A 33 5.01 -14.44 2.67
N ILE A 34 5.42 -13.31 3.25
CA ILE A 34 4.62 -12.07 3.27
C ILE A 34 4.39 -11.57 1.84
N GLU A 35 5.42 -11.49 1.01
CA GLU A 35 5.26 -11.02 -0.37
C GLU A 35 4.30 -11.92 -1.17
N ASN A 36 4.45 -13.23 -1.06
CA ASN A 36 3.57 -14.21 -1.71
C ASN A 36 2.11 -14.07 -1.23
N LEU A 37 1.92 -13.87 0.08
CA LEU A 37 0.60 -13.64 0.65
C LEU A 37 -0.02 -12.38 0.06
N VAL A 38 0.69 -11.25 0.06
CA VAL A 38 0.20 -9.98 -0.48
C VAL A 38 -0.16 -10.14 -1.96
N ARG A 39 0.75 -10.71 -2.77
CA ARG A 39 0.53 -10.99 -4.20
C ARG A 39 -0.74 -11.78 -4.46
N SER A 40 -0.99 -12.83 -3.68
CA SER A 40 -2.19 -13.67 -3.82
C SER A 40 -3.53 -12.92 -3.69
N TYR A 41 -3.52 -11.74 -3.06
CA TYR A 41 -4.68 -10.86 -2.96
C TYR A 41 -4.68 -9.74 -4.01
N VAL A 42 -3.54 -9.10 -4.26
CA VAL A 42 -3.47 -7.93 -5.15
C VAL A 42 -3.46 -8.29 -6.64
N GLU A 43 -3.12 -9.53 -7.01
CA GLU A 43 -3.17 -10.02 -8.39
C GLU A 43 -4.61 -10.24 -8.89
N LYS A 44 -5.59 -10.33 -7.99
CA LYS A 44 -7.00 -10.49 -8.37
C LYS A 44 -7.49 -9.21 -9.06
N PRO A 45 -8.08 -9.28 -10.26
CA PRO A 45 -8.49 -8.09 -11.01
C PRO A 45 -9.62 -7.31 -10.32
N ASN A 46 -10.46 -8.00 -9.53
CA ASN A 46 -11.58 -7.40 -8.80
C ASN A 46 -11.19 -7.03 -7.36
N CYS A 47 -10.06 -6.33 -7.19
CA CYS A 47 -9.69 -5.71 -5.92
C CYS A 47 -9.13 -4.31 -6.13
N ILE A 48 -9.41 -3.42 -5.18
CA ILE A 48 -8.84 -2.08 -5.13
C ILE A 48 -7.58 -2.14 -4.28
N ILE A 49 -6.48 -1.62 -4.81
CA ILE A 49 -5.20 -1.56 -4.11
C ILE A 49 -5.07 -0.18 -3.47
N LEU A 50 -4.90 -0.15 -2.15
CA LEU A 50 -4.57 1.06 -1.40
C LEU A 50 -3.09 1.02 -1.04
N ALA A 51 -2.26 1.69 -1.85
CA ALA A 51 -0.82 1.74 -1.65
C ALA A 51 -0.48 2.87 -0.66
N ILE A 52 -0.46 2.52 0.63
CA ILE A 52 -0.24 3.48 1.72
C ILE A 52 1.26 3.73 1.89
N THR A 53 1.67 5.00 1.89
CA THR A 53 3.06 5.43 2.10
C THR A 53 3.11 6.63 3.05
N PRO A 54 4.01 6.64 4.05
CA PRO A 54 4.25 7.83 4.87
C PRO A 54 4.80 8.99 4.05
N ALA A 55 4.37 10.22 4.31
CA ALA A 55 4.78 11.42 3.59
C ALA A 55 6.23 11.86 3.89
N ASN A 56 6.81 11.35 4.96
CA ASN A 56 8.23 11.52 5.28
C ASN A 56 9.14 10.52 4.54
N GLN A 57 8.57 9.60 3.76
CA GLN A 57 9.30 8.65 2.92
C GLN A 57 9.03 8.96 1.45
N ASP A 58 10.04 8.73 0.61
CA ASP A 58 9.89 8.93 -0.83
C ASP A 58 8.97 7.84 -1.43
N ILE A 59 7.88 8.28 -2.07
CA ILE A 59 6.93 7.41 -2.77
C ILE A 59 7.64 6.56 -3.83
N ALA A 60 8.68 7.09 -4.48
CA ALA A 60 9.45 6.36 -5.49
C ALA A 60 10.14 5.11 -4.92
N THR A 61 10.41 5.09 -3.61
CA THR A 61 11.05 3.97 -2.91
C THR A 61 10.06 3.04 -2.19
N SER A 62 8.76 3.36 -2.22
CA SER A 62 7.72 2.59 -1.54
C SER A 62 7.53 1.21 -2.18
N ASP A 63 7.72 0.16 -1.40
CA ASP A 63 7.48 -1.22 -1.84
C ASP A 63 6.01 -1.47 -2.19
N ALA A 64 5.07 -0.78 -1.51
CA ALA A 64 3.64 -0.88 -1.81
C ALA A 64 3.33 -0.35 -3.22
N ILE A 65 3.93 0.79 -3.59
CA ILE A 65 3.77 1.39 -4.93
C ILE A 65 4.46 0.55 -5.99
N ARG A 66 5.65 0.02 -5.69
CA ARG A 66 6.37 -0.90 -6.59
C ARG A 66 5.52 -2.13 -6.90
N LEU A 67 5.01 -2.81 -5.88
CA LEU A 67 4.18 -4.00 -6.05
C LEU A 67 2.89 -3.68 -6.81
N ALA A 68 2.25 -2.54 -6.51
CA ALA A 68 1.06 -2.11 -7.23
C ALA A 68 1.32 -1.86 -8.71
N ARG A 69 2.48 -1.29 -9.09
CA ARG A 69 2.88 -1.13 -10.51
C ARG A 69 3.07 -2.45 -11.23
N GLU A 70 3.57 -3.47 -10.54
CA GLU A 70 3.79 -4.79 -11.14
C GLU A 70 2.45 -5.48 -11.49
N VAL A 71 1.41 -5.31 -10.65
CA VAL A 71 0.11 -5.98 -10.83
C VAL A 71 -0.98 -5.10 -11.46
N ASP A 72 -0.79 -3.79 -11.47
CA ASP A 72 -1.67 -2.78 -12.09
C ASP A 72 -0.83 -1.65 -12.74
N PRO A 73 -0.12 -1.91 -13.85
CA PRO A 73 0.75 -0.92 -14.50
C PRO A 73 -0.02 0.33 -15.00
N ALA A 74 -1.30 0.16 -15.34
CA ALA A 74 -2.16 1.24 -15.80
C ALA A 74 -2.72 2.10 -14.65
N GLY A 75 -2.62 1.63 -13.41
CA GLY A 75 -3.14 2.34 -12.23
C GLY A 75 -4.66 2.45 -12.19
N GLY A 76 -5.39 1.58 -12.88
CA GLY A 76 -6.85 1.66 -13.00
C GLY A 76 -7.59 1.29 -11.72
N ARG A 77 -6.92 0.54 -10.82
CA ARG A 77 -7.49 0.05 -9.55
C ARG A 77 -6.58 0.31 -8.35
N THR A 78 -5.58 1.17 -8.52
CA THR A 78 -4.61 1.51 -7.48
C THR A 78 -4.76 2.97 -7.06
N PHE A 79 -4.90 3.19 -5.75
CA PHE A 79 -4.86 4.50 -5.13
C PHE A 79 -3.63 4.60 -4.24
N GLY A 80 -2.78 5.60 -4.51
CA GLY A 80 -1.70 5.96 -3.60
C GLY A 80 -2.26 6.75 -2.44
N VAL A 81 -1.95 6.38 -1.20
CA VAL A 81 -2.43 7.06 0.00
C VAL A 81 -1.22 7.58 0.77
N LEU A 82 -1.14 8.90 0.92
CA LEU A 82 -0.11 9.53 1.75
C LEU A 82 -0.62 9.73 3.17
N THR A 83 0.17 9.28 4.15
CA THR A 83 -0.12 9.40 5.60
C THR A 83 1.00 10.15 6.31
N LYS A 84 0.81 10.53 7.58
CA LYS A 84 1.87 11.16 8.41
C LYS A 84 2.46 12.46 7.82
N LEU A 85 1.60 13.32 7.27
CA LEU A 85 2.00 14.61 6.68
C LEU A 85 2.59 15.58 7.71
N ASP A 86 2.26 15.38 8.99
CA ASP A 86 2.82 16.10 10.13
C ASP A 86 4.33 15.91 10.25
N LEU A 87 4.86 14.79 9.74
CA LEU A 87 6.29 14.45 9.76
C LEU A 87 7.02 14.85 8.47
N MET A 88 6.35 15.55 7.56
CA MET A 88 6.94 15.96 6.29
C MET A 88 7.95 17.10 6.50
N ASP A 89 9.12 16.98 5.87
CA ASP A 89 10.16 18.00 5.97
C ASP A 89 9.67 19.35 5.44
N LYS A 90 10.00 20.42 6.15
CA LYS A 90 9.66 21.78 5.74
C LYS A 90 10.33 22.11 4.41
N GLY A 91 9.52 22.19 3.35
CA GLY A 91 9.96 22.51 1.99
C GLY A 91 9.56 21.47 0.95
N THR A 92 9.11 20.29 1.36
CA THR A 92 8.64 19.24 0.44
C THR A 92 7.13 19.34 0.24
N ASN A 93 6.64 19.21 -0.99
CA ASN A 93 5.21 19.24 -1.30
C ASN A 93 4.67 17.86 -1.70
N ALA A 94 3.65 17.37 -0.98
CA ALA A 94 2.99 16.09 -1.28
C ALA A 94 2.38 16.03 -2.70
N LEU A 95 2.07 17.18 -3.30
CA LEU A 95 1.57 17.27 -4.67
C LEU A 95 2.63 16.97 -5.73
N GLU A 96 3.92 17.20 -5.44
CA GLU A 96 5.01 16.92 -6.39
C GLU A 96 5.26 15.41 -6.53
N ALA A 97 4.78 14.61 -5.59
CA ALA A 97 4.88 13.16 -5.64
C ALA A 97 3.80 12.49 -6.51
N ARG A 98 3.01 13.28 -7.27
CA ARG A 98 2.01 12.78 -8.22
C ARG A 98 2.69 12.06 -9.40
N GLY A 99 2.77 10.74 -9.31
CA GLY A 99 3.08 9.85 -10.43
C GLY A 99 1.84 9.38 -11.21
N THR A 100 1.96 8.23 -11.87
CA THR A 100 0.91 7.58 -12.70
C THR A 100 -0.37 7.21 -11.94
N PHE A 101 -0.33 7.11 -10.60
CA PHE A 101 -1.48 6.68 -9.80
C PHE A 101 -2.30 7.84 -9.27
N GLN A 102 -3.59 7.59 -9.02
CA GLN A 102 -4.42 8.54 -8.27
C GLN A 102 -3.92 8.64 -6.82
N LEU A 103 -3.20 9.72 -6.53
CA LEU A 103 -2.70 10.03 -5.19
C LEU A 103 -3.77 10.76 -4.36
N ARG A 104 -4.09 10.23 -3.19
CA ARG A 104 -4.95 10.84 -2.18
C ARG A 104 -4.14 11.09 -0.91
N VAL A 105 -4.34 12.28 -0.36
CA VAL A 105 -3.72 12.74 0.87
C VAL A 105 -4.78 12.58 1.96
N VAL A 106 -4.47 11.84 3.03
CA VAL A 106 -5.37 11.61 4.17
C VAL A 106 -4.77 12.06 5.49
#